data_AF-A0A7V4Y6S9-F1
#
_entry.id   AF-A0A7V4Y6S9-F1
#
_cell.length_a   1.000
_cell.length_b   1.000
_cell.length_c   1.000
_cell.angle_alpha   90.00
_cell.angle_beta   90.00
_cell.angle_gamma   90.00
#
_symmetry.space_group_name_H-M   'P 1'
#
loop_
_entity.id
_entity.type
_entity.pdbx_description
1 polymer ?
#
loop_
_entity_poly.entity_id
_entity_poly.type
_entity_poly.pdbx_seq_one_letter_code
_entity_poly.pdbx_strand_id
1 'polypeptide(L)'
;MRTKVCSITALLEVIFLLICLSSGCSLFKKPALEKEKPERSENPEKSQTAKQPPEIKTSLSSLPEAEEAMASGAYSHGLEVYKSFLEKNPAENKIKSDYFEALERVKREADTLKKKEKYLSALYYYRLLLKHSQQLGQEARNLSFRQADLQSEIKECQLRNQKAEAEKALKAGQYEAAINSLLSGLKEYPEEEILRSYLTQVIEAIYSQASLALATKDWATAGRLYSILKTLGLNHKNYLAHFPLSLEEIDKSIKNCSQQLTNLGLRQYREGNLKEAISIWEKILLFQPENEEIKKAIQTAKAQLEKIKK
;
A
#
# COMPACT_ATOMS: atom_id res chain seq x y z
N MET A 1 19.87 51.68 -2.10
CA MET A 1 20.66 50.45 -2.40
C MET A 1 19.69 49.34 -2.76
N ARG A 2 19.74 48.88 -4.01
CA ARG A 2 18.95 47.79 -4.59
C ARG A 2 19.71 46.48 -4.42
N THR A 3 19.04 45.39 -4.00
CA THR A 3 19.29 43.99 -4.37
C THR A 3 18.30 43.10 -3.62
N LYS A 4 17.72 42.01 -4.12
CA LYS A 4 17.47 41.47 -5.47
C LYS A 4 16.49 40.30 -5.21
N VAL A 5 15.40 40.25 -5.97
CA VAL A 5 14.44 39.14 -6.02
C VAL A 5 14.97 38.11 -7.04
N CYS A 6 14.92 36.81 -6.72
CA CYS A 6 15.18 35.68 -7.64
C CYS A 6 14.21 34.54 -7.26
N SER A 7 13.03 34.42 -7.86
CA SER A 7 12.69 33.63 -9.07
C SER A 7 13.13 32.15 -8.97
N ILE A 8 12.21 31.29 -8.51
CA ILE A 8 12.32 29.81 -8.51
C ILE A 8 11.25 29.24 -9.47
N THR A 9 11.20 29.74 -10.71
CA THR A 9 10.20 29.33 -11.71
C THR A 9 10.83 28.77 -12.99
N ALA A 10 11.95 28.03 -12.88
CA ALA A 10 12.66 27.50 -14.05
C ALA A 10 13.23 26.09 -13.88
N LEU A 11 12.60 25.22 -13.10
CA LEU A 11 13.08 23.83 -12.92
C LEU A 11 12.00 22.75 -13.07
N LEU A 12 10.83 23.10 -13.59
CA LEU A 12 9.67 22.20 -13.69
C LEU A 12 9.24 21.80 -15.11
N GLU A 13 10.00 22.16 -16.15
CA GLU A 13 9.61 21.86 -17.55
C GLU A 13 10.46 20.79 -18.27
N VAL A 14 11.39 20.10 -17.61
CA VAL A 14 12.28 19.12 -18.30
C VAL A 14 11.91 17.64 -18.02
N ILE A 15 10.87 17.35 -17.24
CA ILE A 15 10.50 15.96 -16.86
C ILE A 15 9.20 15.47 -17.54
N PHE A 16 8.73 16.15 -18.60
CA PHE A 16 7.50 15.78 -19.32
C PHE A 16 7.72 15.28 -20.77
N LEU A 17 8.97 15.01 -21.18
CA LEU A 17 9.31 14.63 -22.56
C LEU A 17 10.09 13.31 -22.68
N LEU A 18 9.69 12.25 -21.94
CA LEU A 18 10.23 10.89 -22.13
C LEU A 18 9.19 9.79 -21.88
N ILE A 19 7.97 9.97 -22.39
CA ILE A 19 7.02 8.86 -22.57
C ILE A 19 6.34 9.05 -23.92
N CYS A 20 6.86 8.39 -24.96
CA CYS A 20 6.12 7.90 -26.12
C CYS A 20 7.08 7.15 -27.04
N LEU A 21 6.58 6.07 -27.64
CA LEU A 21 7.16 5.23 -28.71
C LEU A 21 7.87 3.94 -28.26
N SER A 22 7.08 2.89 -28.03
CA SER A 22 7.07 1.74 -28.95
C SER A 22 5.91 0.78 -28.63
N SER A 23 4.91 0.75 -29.51
CA SER A 23 3.91 -0.32 -29.63
C SER A 23 3.71 -0.62 -31.10
N GLY A 24 3.66 -1.91 -31.44
CA GLY A 24 3.38 -2.50 -32.76
C GLY A 24 4.22 -3.78 -32.93
N CYS A 25 3.70 -4.99 -32.65
CA CYS A 25 2.88 -5.86 -33.53
C CYS A 25 3.59 -6.17 -34.87
N SER A 26 3.70 -7.39 -35.41
CA SER A 26 3.16 -8.73 -35.17
C SER A 26 3.83 -9.72 -36.17
N LEU A 27 3.43 -11.01 -36.13
CA LEU A 27 3.46 -12.05 -37.21
C LEU A 27 4.35 -13.31 -37.03
N PHE A 28 3.66 -14.38 -36.60
CA PHE A 28 3.55 -15.73 -37.21
C PHE A 28 4.74 -16.33 -38.01
N LYS A 29 5.23 -17.48 -37.55
CA LYS A 29 5.19 -18.75 -38.32
C LYS A 29 5.54 -19.98 -37.45
N LYS A 30 4.64 -20.97 -37.43
CA LYS A 30 4.95 -22.39 -37.13
C LYS A 30 5.28 -23.12 -38.44
N PRO A 31 6.05 -24.21 -38.38
CA PRO A 31 5.63 -25.47 -39.00
C PRO A 31 5.74 -26.63 -37.97
N ALA A 32 4.70 -27.44 -37.75
CA ALA A 32 4.18 -28.54 -38.57
C ALA A 32 5.05 -29.81 -38.49
N LEU A 33 4.50 -30.81 -37.79
CA LEU A 33 4.90 -32.22 -37.82
C LEU A 33 4.63 -32.81 -39.21
N GLU A 34 5.53 -33.68 -39.67
CA GLU A 34 5.15 -34.76 -40.58
C GLU A 34 5.99 -36.00 -40.25
N LYS A 35 5.28 -37.11 -40.06
CA LYS A 35 5.80 -38.48 -39.93
C LYS A 35 5.85 -39.06 -41.34
N GLU A 36 6.90 -39.81 -41.67
CA GLU A 36 6.78 -41.15 -42.26
C GLU A 36 8.14 -41.88 -42.36
N LYS A 37 8.08 -43.17 -42.03
CA LYS A 37 9.03 -44.27 -42.31
C LYS A 37 8.27 -45.18 -43.31
N PRO A 38 8.88 -46.11 -44.11
CA PRO A 38 9.65 -47.23 -43.56
C PRO A 38 10.74 -47.88 -44.47
N GLU A 39 11.44 -48.87 -43.88
CA GLU A 39 12.06 -50.08 -44.49
C GLU A 39 13.26 -49.95 -45.46
N ARG A 40 14.26 -50.87 -45.56
CA ARG A 40 14.63 -52.14 -44.89
C ARG A 40 16.04 -52.56 -45.39
N SER A 41 16.68 -53.49 -44.67
CA SER A 41 17.82 -54.38 -44.99
C SER A 41 19.13 -54.03 -44.27
N GLU A 42 19.99 -54.96 -43.84
CA GLU A 42 19.88 -56.33 -43.32
C GLU A 42 21.18 -56.56 -42.50
N ASN A 43 21.17 -57.53 -41.60
CA ASN A 43 22.18 -57.86 -40.56
C ASN A 43 23.40 -58.64 -41.17
N PRO A 44 24.36 -59.25 -40.43
CA PRO A 44 24.77 -59.17 -39.00
C PRO A 44 26.31 -59.20 -38.74
N GLU A 45 26.79 -58.88 -37.53
CA GLU A 45 27.54 -59.83 -36.68
C GLU A 45 27.99 -59.26 -35.31
N LYS A 46 27.57 -59.98 -34.26
CA LYS A 46 28.23 -60.35 -32.99
C LYS A 46 29.22 -59.35 -32.35
N SER A 47 28.92 -58.94 -31.12
CA SER A 47 29.42 -59.65 -29.93
C SER A 47 28.82 -59.06 -28.65
N GLN A 48 28.33 -59.94 -27.77
CA GLN A 48 27.90 -59.64 -26.42
C GLN A 48 29.11 -59.74 -25.48
N THR A 49 29.31 -58.74 -24.62
CA THR A 49 29.88 -58.99 -23.30
C THR A 49 29.22 -58.08 -22.27
N ALA A 50 28.83 -58.71 -21.17
CA ALA A 50 27.90 -58.21 -20.18
C ALA A 50 28.56 -57.36 -19.08
N LYS A 51 27.67 -56.64 -18.36
CA LYS A 51 27.76 -56.12 -16.98
C LYS A 51 28.38 -54.73 -16.78
N GLN A 52 27.50 -53.75 -16.64
CA GLN A 52 27.31 -52.99 -15.39
C GLN A 52 25.97 -52.25 -15.46
N PRO A 53 25.07 -52.34 -14.46
CA PRO A 53 24.01 -51.36 -14.33
C PRO A 53 24.65 -50.00 -14.05
N PRO A 54 24.23 -48.90 -14.70
CA PRO A 54 24.66 -47.60 -14.24
C PRO A 54 24.02 -47.38 -12.87
N GLU A 55 24.81 -47.52 -11.81
CA GLU A 55 24.56 -46.82 -10.55
C GLU A 55 24.63 -45.33 -10.88
N ILE A 56 23.51 -44.77 -11.31
CA ILE A 56 23.28 -43.35 -11.18
C ILE A 56 23.12 -43.13 -9.67
N LYS A 57 24.23 -42.83 -9.01
CA LYS A 57 24.23 -42.08 -7.76
C LYS A 57 23.73 -40.68 -8.08
N THR A 58 22.45 -40.56 -8.42
CA THR A 58 21.74 -39.29 -8.37
C THR A 58 21.74 -38.96 -6.90
N SER A 59 22.46 -37.90 -6.53
CA SER A 59 22.44 -37.40 -5.17
C SER A 59 20.99 -37.23 -4.73
N LEU A 60 20.59 -37.89 -3.66
CA LEU A 60 19.31 -37.71 -2.94
C LEU A 60 19.16 -36.28 -2.36
N SER A 61 19.88 -35.28 -2.88
CA SER A 61 19.76 -33.86 -2.56
C SER A 61 18.72 -33.15 -3.41
N SER A 62 18.41 -33.67 -4.59
CA SER A 62 17.55 -33.03 -5.56
C SER A 62 16.05 -33.05 -5.29
N LEU A 63 15.41 -32.12 -4.57
CA LEU A 63 14.05 -31.74 -4.98
C LEU A 63 14.21 -30.57 -5.96
N PRO A 64 14.47 -30.83 -7.26
CA PRO A 64 15.00 -29.79 -8.15
C PRO A 64 13.95 -28.70 -8.39
N GLU A 65 12.67 -29.09 -8.39
CA GLU A 65 11.54 -28.16 -8.43
C GLU A 65 11.54 -27.21 -7.22
N ALA A 66 11.79 -27.73 -6.01
CA ALA A 66 11.87 -26.90 -4.83
C ALA A 66 13.08 -25.97 -4.89
N GLU A 67 14.25 -26.49 -5.29
CA GLU A 67 15.47 -25.70 -5.43
C GLU A 67 15.33 -24.58 -6.47
N GLU A 68 14.73 -24.87 -7.63
CA GLU A 68 14.44 -23.90 -8.68
C GLU A 68 13.46 -22.82 -8.18
N ALA A 69 12.42 -23.22 -7.46
CA ALA A 69 11.47 -22.29 -6.85
C ALA A 69 12.16 -21.40 -5.80
N MET A 70 13.04 -21.96 -4.97
CA MET A 70 13.82 -21.19 -3.99
C MET A 70 14.82 -20.25 -4.69
N ALA A 71 15.44 -20.67 -5.79
CA ALA A 71 16.37 -19.88 -6.58
C ALA A 71 15.69 -18.70 -7.28
N SER A 72 14.48 -18.89 -7.80
CA SER A 72 13.68 -17.86 -8.46
C SER A 72 12.94 -16.91 -7.50
N GLY A 73 12.99 -17.15 -6.19
CA GLY A 73 12.29 -16.35 -5.18
C GLY A 73 10.82 -16.73 -4.99
N ALA A 74 10.35 -17.80 -5.66
CA ALA A 74 9.05 -18.41 -5.45
C ALA A 74 9.02 -19.25 -4.15
N TYR A 75 9.41 -18.62 -3.05
CA TYR A 75 9.65 -19.28 -1.76
C TYR A 75 8.44 -20.04 -1.22
N SER A 76 7.22 -19.51 -1.39
CA SER A 76 6.02 -20.24 -0.98
C SER A 76 5.83 -21.55 -1.74
N HIS A 77 6.17 -21.59 -3.03
CA HIS A 77 6.08 -22.83 -3.81
C HIS A 77 7.14 -23.82 -3.34
N GLY A 78 8.40 -23.38 -3.26
CA GLY A 78 9.51 -24.24 -2.82
C GLY A 78 9.29 -24.86 -1.44
N LEU A 79 8.81 -24.08 -0.46
CA LEU A 79 8.50 -24.59 0.87
C LEU A 79 7.32 -25.58 0.89
N GLU A 80 6.29 -25.39 0.07
CA GLU A 80 5.18 -26.35 -0.03
C GLU A 80 5.60 -27.64 -0.73
N VAL A 81 6.51 -27.60 -1.71
CA VAL A 81 7.10 -28.80 -2.33
C VAL A 81 7.88 -29.62 -1.30
N TYR A 82 8.80 -28.99 -0.56
CA TYR A 82 9.53 -29.66 0.53
C TYR A 82 8.58 -30.29 1.55
N LYS A 83 7.58 -29.52 1.99
CA LYS A 83 6.59 -29.98 2.96
C LYS A 83 5.80 -31.18 2.44
N SER A 84 5.22 -31.10 1.24
CA SER A 84 4.42 -32.19 0.67
C SER A 84 5.23 -33.48 0.51
N PHE A 85 6.52 -33.35 0.19
CA PHE A 85 7.42 -34.49 0.14
C PHE A 85 7.65 -35.11 1.52
N LEU A 86 7.93 -34.29 2.55
CA LEU A 86 8.18 -34.76 3.91
C LEU A 86 6.93 -35.34 4.58
N GLU A 87 5.72 -34.89 4.22
CA GLU A 87 4.46 -35.50 4.67
C GLU A 87 4.32 -36.94 4.17
N LYS A 88 4.81 -37.24 2.96
CA LYS A 88 4.80 -38.59 2.38
C LYS A 88 6.00 -39.43 2.82
N ASN A 89 7.13 -38.78 3.13
CA ASN A 89 8.41 -39.43 3.41
C ASN A 89 9.07 -38.80 4.67
N PRO A 90 8.52 -39.01 5.88
CA PRO A 90 8.97 -38.32 7.09
C PRO A 90 10.37 -38.73 7.57
N ALA A 91 10.91 -39.86 7.10
CA ALA A 91 12.23 -40.36 7.49
C ALA A 91 13.39 -39.77 6.66
N GLU A 92 13.10 -38.94 5.66
CA GLU A 92 14.10 -38.38 4.74
C GLU A 92 14.89 -37.22 5.38
N ASN A 93 15.90 -37.57 6.17
CA ASN A 93 16.71 -36.62 6.95
C ASN A 93 17.42 -35.56 6.09
N LYS A 94 17.85 -35.92 4.88
CA LYS A 94 18.52 -34.98 3.98
C LYS A 94 17.54 -33.90 3.51
N ILE A 95 16.38 -34.30 3.01
CA ILE A 95 15.32 -33.37 2.58
C ILE A 95 14.81 -32.51 3.73
N LYS A 96 14.75 -33.07 4.94
CA LYS A 96 14.42 -32.31 6.15
C LYS A 96 15.45 -31.22 6.46
N SER A 97 16.74 -31.54 6.33
CA SER A 97 17.81 -30.54 6.46
C SER A 97 17.70 -29.45 5.40
N ASP A 98 17.44 -29.83 4.15
CA ASP A 98 17.32 -28.89 3.03
C ASP A 98 16.08 -27.98 3.20
N TYR A 99 14.99 -28.52 3.73
CA TYR A 99 13.80 -27.74 4.10
C TYR A 99 14.08 -26.73 5.23
N PHE A 100 14.86 -27.09 6.25
CA PHE A 100 15.26 -26.14 7.30
C PHE A 100 16.17 -25.05 6.74
N GLU A 101 17.11 -25.39 5.87
CA GLU A 101 17.94 -24.39 5.19
C GLU A 101 17.10 -23.45 4.30
N ALA A 102 16.07 -23.98 3.63
CA ALA A 102 15.11 -23.18 2.87
C ALA A 102 14.36 -22.18 3.76
N LEU A 103 13.90 -22.60 4.95
CA LEU A 103 13.26 -21.69 5.92
C LEU A 103 14.24 -20.60 6.39
N GLU A 104 15.50 -20.92 6.66
CA GLU A 104 16.54 -19.95 7.03
C GLU A 104 16.84 -18.94 5.90
N ARG A 105 16.79 -19.40 4.64
CA ARG A 105 16.91 -18.52 3.48
C ARG A 105 15.75 -17.53 3.41
N VAL A 106 14.52 -17.98 3.61
CA VAL A 106 13.33 -17.10 3.65
C VAL A 106 13.42 -16.10 4.79
N LYS A 107 13.91 -16.51 5.97
CA LYS A 107 14.14 -15.59 7.09
C LYS A 107 15.14 -14.48 6.75
N ARG A 108 16.27 -14.83 6.13
CA ARG A 108 17.28 -13.86 5.67
C ARG A 108 16.72 -12.88 4.65
N GLU A 109 15.86 -13.35 3.74
CA GLU A 109 15.18 -12.46 2.77
C GLU A 109 14.19 -11.53 3.47
N ALA A 110 13.36 -12.05 4.37
CA ALA A 110 12.41 -11.25 5.16
C ALA A 110 13.13 -10.13 5.93
N ASP A 111 14.25 -10.47 6.59
CA ASP A 111 15.08 -9.51 7.33
C ASP A 111 15.71 -8.46 6.41
N THR A 112 16.15 -8.86 5.21
CA THR A 112 16.69 -7.95 4.20
C THR A 112 15.63 -6.98 3.70
N LEU A 113 14.40 -7.46 3.47
CA LEU A 113 13.27 -6.63 3.06
C LEU A 113 12.85 -5.67 4.17
N LYS A 114 12.82 -6.12 5.43
CA LYS A 114 12.56 -5.28 6.59
C LYS A 114 13.58 -4.14 6.69
N LYS A 115 14.87 -4.45 6.55
CA LYS A 115 15.97 -3.45 6.53
C LYS A 115 15.85 -2.45 5.38
N LYS A 116 15.30 -2.87 4.25
CA LYS A 116 15.00 -2.00 3.09
C LYS A 116 13.65 -1.28 3.20
N GLU A 117 13.00 -1.34 4.36
CA GLU A 117 11.69 -0.74 4.64
C GLU A 117 10.55 -1.27 3.73
N LYS A 118 10.76 -2.44 3.12
CA LYS A 118 9.74 -3.15 2.32
C LYS A 118 8.87 -4.00 3.24
N TYR A 119 8.17 -3.35 4.16
CA TYR A 119 7.48 -4.00 5.27
C TYR A 119 6.37 -4.97 4.83
N LEU A 120 5.60 -4.68 3.77
CA LEU A 120 4.59 -5.62 3.25
C LEU A 120 5.20 -6.93 2.76
N SER A 121 6.32 -6.85 2.03
CA SER A 121 7.01 -8.03 1.52
C SER A 121 7.67 -8.82 2.66
N ALA A 122 8.29 -8.14 3.62
CA ALA A 122 8.82 -8.78 4.82
C ALA A 122 7.72 -9.48 5.64
N LEU A 123 6.58 -8.80 5.85
CA LEU A 123 5.40 -9.32 6.54
C LEU A 123 4.87 -10.59 5.90
N TYR A 124 4.81 -10.65 4.56
CA TYR A 124 4.43 -11.85 3.82
C TYR A 124 5.33 -13.03 4.19
N TYR A 125 6.65 -12.84 4.15
CA TYR A 125 7.60 -13.92 4.46
C TYR A 125 7.62 -14.30 5.94
N TYR A 126 7.51 -13.36 6.88
CA TYR A 126 7.39 -13.72 8.30
C TYR A 126 6.11 -14.51 8.60
N ARG A 127 4.98 -14.17 7.96
CA ARG A 127 3.74 -14.96 8.09
C ARG A 127 3.88 -16.36 7.48
N LEU A 128 4.56 -16.47 6.35
CA LEU A 128 4.90 -17.75 5.75
C LEU A 128 5.74 -18.61 6.72
N LEU A 129 6.81 -18.04 7.28
CA LEU A 129 7.65 -18.71 8.27
C LEU A 129 6.87 -19.11 9.54
N LEU A 130 5.94 -18.27 10.01
CA LEU A 130 5.12 -18.58 11.18
C LEU A 130 4.22 -19.79 10.91
N LYS A 131 3.57 -19.84 9.73
CA LYS A 131 2.75 -20.97 9.31
C LYS A 131 3.56 -22.27 9.28
N HIS A 132 4.73 -22.27 8.65
CA HIS A 132 5.56 -23.47 8.52
C HIS A 132 6.18 -23.89 9.87
N SER A 133 6.61 -22.94 10.70
CA SER A 133 7.15 -23.24 12.03
C SER A 133 6.11 -23.75 13.03
N GLN A 134 4.84 -23.35 12.91
CA GLN A 134 3.73 -23.93 13.68
C GLN A 134 3.50 -25.40 13.32
N GLN A 135 3.61 -25.74 12.04
CA GLN A 135 3.42 -27.10 11.54
C GLN A 135 4.57 -28.04 11.94
N LEU A 136 5.77 -27.51 12.13
CA LEU A 136 6.93 -28.28 12.59
C LEU A 136 6.90 -28.67 14.07
N GLY A 137 6.02 -28.09 14.88
CA GLY A 137 5.90 -28.42 16.30
C GLY A 137 7.24 -28.27 17.05
N GLN A 138 7.67 -29.32 17.74
CA GLN A 138 8.91 -29.31 18.52
C GLN A 138 10.17 -29.17 17.66
N GLU A 139 10.12 -29.56 16.39
CA GLU A 139 11.28 -29.54 15.51
C GLU A 139 11.69 -28.11 15.11
N ALA A 140 10.76 -27.16 15.21
CA ALA A 140 11.04 -25.74 15.01
C ALA A 140 12.13 -25.19 15.94
N ARG A 141 12.45 -25.89 17.05
CA ARG A 141 13.57 -25.54 17.94
C ARG A 141 14.95 -25.58 17.26
N ASN A 142 15.04 -26.25 16.11
CA ASN A 142 16.28 -26.36 15.33
C ASN A 142 16.49 -25.17 14.39
N LEU A 143 15.49 -24.29 14.25
CA LEU A 143 15.59 -23.05 13.48
C LEU A 143 16.25 -21.96 14.32
N SER A 144 16.88 -20.99 13.66
CA SER A 144 17.52 -19.84 14.30
C SER A 144 16.54 -18.83 14.91
N PHE A 145 15.23 -19.03 14.68
CA PHE A 145 14.17 -18.14 15.10
C PHE A 145 13.04 -18.91 15.78
N ARG A 146 12.34 -18.25 16.71
CA ARG A 146 11.18 -18.81 17.40
C ARG A 146 9.89 -18.20 16.86
N GLN A 147 8.78 -18.88 17.09
CA GLN A 147 7.45 -18.37 16.73
C GLN A 147 7.15 -17.01 17.40
N ALA A 148 7.57 -16.84 18.66
CA ALA A 148 7.43 -15.57 19.37
C ALA A 148 8.22 -14.44 18.70
N ASP A 149 9.43 -14.73 18.21
CA ASP A 149 10.24 -13.76 17.48
C ASP A 149 9.53 -13.36 16.18
N LEU A 150 9.02 -14.35 15.41
CA LEU A 150 8.25 -14.08 14.19
C LEU A 150 6.99 -13.26 14.46
N GLN A 151 6.26 -13.51 15.55
CA GLN A 151 5.10 -12.72 15.93
C GLN A 151 5.49 -11.26 16.23
N SER A 152 6.60 -11.06 16.93
CA SER A 152 7.16 -9.72 17.18
C SER A 152 7.54 -9.02 15.87
N GLU A 153 8.19 -9.73 14.95
CA GLU A 153 8.59 -9.23 13.64
C GLU A 153 7.39 -8.86 12.74
N ILE A 154 6.35 -9.70 12.74
CA ILE A 154 5.08 -9.44 12.03
C ILE A 154 4.44 -8.16 12.56
N LYS A 155 4.31 -8.05 13.89
CA LYS A 155 3.76 -6.86 14.54
C LYS A 155 4.58 -5.62 14.18
N GLU A 156 5.90 -5.67 14.32
CA GLU A 156 6.78 -4.54 13.97
C GLU A 156 6.58 -4.12 12.51
N CYS A 157 6.55 -5.07 11.57
CA CYS A 157 6.33 -4.77 10.15
C CYS A 157 4.94 -4.17 9.90
N GLN A 158 3.87 -4.66 10.56
CA GLN A 158 2.53 -4.09 10.44
C GLN A 158 2.49 -2.62 10.88
N LEU A 159 3.03 -2.33 12.07
CA LEU A 159 3.06 -0.98 12.63
C LEU A 159 3.87 -0.02 11.75
N ARG A 160 5.06 -0.45 11.32
CA ARG A 160 5.91 0.37 10.45
C ARG A 160 5.29 0.59 9.07
N ASN A 161 4.62 -0.42 8.51
CA ASN A 161 3.90 -0.26 7.25
C ASN A 161 2.77 0.76 7.35
N GLN A 162 1.93 0.65 8.38
CA GLN A 162 0.82 1.60 8.60
C GLN A 162 1.32 3.02 8.78
N LYS A 163 2.42 3.21 9.51
CA LYS A 163 3.08 4.51 9.63
C LYS A 163 3.62 5.02 8.29
N ALA A 164 4.29 4.18 7.51
CA ALA A 164 4.83 4.55 6.20
C ALA A 164 3.73 4.92 5.19
N GLU A 165 2.61 4.18 5.19
CA GLU A 165 1.43 4.51 4.39
C GLU A 165 0.83 5.86 4.80
N ALA A 166 0.73 6.09 6.12
CA ALA A 166 0.24 7.37 6.64
C ALA A 166 1.17 8.54 6.29
N GLU A 167 2.49 8.35 6.36
CA GLU A 167 3.48 9.34 5.93
C GLU A 167 3.34 9.69 4.45
N LYS A 168 3.17 8.67 3.60
CA LYS A 168 2.96 8.86 2.17
C LYS A 168 1.66 9.62 1.90
N ALA A 169 0.57 9.24 2.57
CA ALA A 169 -0.72 9.90 2.45
C ALA A 169 -0.66 11.36 2.95
N LEU A 170 0.03 11.62 4.07
CA LEU A 170 0.23 12.95 4.62
C LEU A 170 0.98 13.85 3.63
N LYS A 171 2.09 13.36 3.05
CA LYS A 171 2.85 14.09 2.03
C LYS A 171 2.02 14.39 0.77
N ALA A 172 1.04 13.55 0.46
CA ALA A 172 0.11 13.75 -0.65
C ALA A 172 -1.11 14.63 -0.28
N GLY A 173 -1.21 15.15 0.94
CA GLY A 173 -2.36 15.91 1.43
C GLY A 173 -3.63 15.06 1.65
N GLN A 174 -3.49 13.74 1.65
CA GLN A 174 -4.58 12.77 1.85
C GLN A 174 -4.76 12.47 3.35
N TYR A 175 -5.17 13.49 4.11
CA TYR A 175 -5.25 13.44 5.58
C TYR A 175 -6.15 12.32 6.11
N GLU A 176 -7.31 12.08 5.50
CA GLU A 176 -8.23 11.02 5.93
C GLU A 176 -7.60 9.64 5.73
N ALA A 177 -6.90 9.43 4.60
CA ALA A 177 -6.18 8.18 4.36
C ALA A 177 -5.07 7.98 5.39
N ALA A 178 -4.32 9.04 5.72
CA ALA A 178 -3.28 8.99 6.75
C ALA A 178 -3.85 8.59 8.12
N ILE A 179 -4.93 9.24 8.56
CA ILE A 179 -5.62 8.92 9.81
C ILE A 179 -6.13 7.47 9.79
N ASN A 180 -6.78 7.04 8.71
CA ASN A 180 -7.36 5.70 8.61
C ASN A 180 -6.31 4.60 8.66
N SER A 181 -5.16 4.77 8.00
CA SER A 181 -4.03 3.82 8.09
C SER A 181 -3.56 3.64 9.54
N LEU A 182 -3.44 4.74 10.30
CA LEU A 182 -3.01 4.70 11.70
C LEU A 182 -4.07 4.10 12.62
N LEU A 183 -5.33 4.49 12.46
CA LEU A 183 -6.44 3.97 13.26
C LEU A 183 -6.66 2.48 13.02
N SER A 184 -6.43 1.98 11.80
CA SER A 184 -6.45 0.54 11.53
C SER A 184 -5.40 -0.21 12.35
N GLY A 185 -4.21 0.37 12.51
CA GLY A 185 -3.16 -0.19 13.36
C GLY A 185 -3.49 -0.14 14.84
N LEU A 186 -3.98 0.99 15.30
CA LEU A 186 -4.40 1.18 16.70
C LEU A 186 -5.63 0.35 17.07
N LYS A 187 -6.44 -0.10 16.09
CA LYS A 187 -7.50 -1.07 16.35
C LYS A 187 -6.93 -2.45 16.70
N GLU A 188 -5.86 -2.87 16.04
CA GLU A 188 -5.19 -4.16 16.26
C GLU A 188 -4.26 -4.11 17.48
N TYR A 189 -3.58 -2.98 17.65
CA TYR A 189 -2.63 -2.75 18.73
C TYR A 189 -2.88 -1.40 19.42
N PRO A 190 -3.88 -1.32 20.32
CA PRO A 190 -4.29 -0.06 20.92
C PRO A 190 -3.18 0.66 21.66
N GLU A 191 -2.28 -0.07 22.33
CA GLU A 191 -1.22 0.50 23.20
C GLU A 191 0.04 0.95 22.45
N GLU A 192 0.08 0.85 21.12
CA GLU A 192 1.29 1.14 20.36
C GLU A 192 1.57 2.64 20.27
N GLU A 193 2.57 3.07 21.04
CA GLU A 193 2.97 4.46 21.15
C GLU A 193 3.47 5.04 19.82
N ILE A 194 4.11 4.23 18.96
CA ILE A 194 4.60 4.67 17.64
C ILE A 194 3.45 5.23 16.79
N LEU A 195 2.32 4.52 16.74
CA LEU A 195 1.16 4.94 15.96
C LEU A 195 0.40 6.07 16.65
N ARG A 196 0.26 6.02 17.98
CA ARG A 196 -0.39 7.10 18.76
C ARG A 196 0.37 8.43 18.58
N SER A 197 1.69 8.41 18.76
CA SER A 197 2.56 9.58 18.60
C SER A 197 2.48 10.15 17.18
N TYR A 198 2.51 9.27 16.17
CA TYR A 198 2.42 9.75 14.78
C TYR A 198 1.01 10.27 14.43
N LEU A 199 -0.05 9.68 14.98
CA LEU A 199 -1.41 10.22 14.83
C LEU A 199 -1.52 11.62 15.43
N THR A 200 -0.94 11.86 16.61
CA THR A 200 -0.86 13.21 17.19
C THR A 200 -0.18 14.21 16.25
N GLN A 201 0.95 13.83 15.66
CA GLN A 201 1.66 14.69 14.68
C GLN A 201 0.80 14.98 13.44
N VAL A 202 0.04 14.00 12.94
CA VAL A 202 -0.89 14.19 11.82
C VAL A 202 -2.01 15.17 12.19
N ILE A 203 -2.59 15.03 13.39
CA ILE A 203 -3.64 15.93 13.90
C ILE A 203 -3.09 17.37 14.01
N GLU A 204 -1.91 17.55 14.59
CA GLU A 204 -1.24 18.84 14.70
C GLU A 204 -0.96 19.47 13.34
N ALA A 205 -0.51 18.66 12.36
CA ALA A 205 -0.26 19.11 11.00
C ALA A 205 -1.54 19.57 10.30
N ILE A 206 -2.64 18.82 10.44
CA ILE A 206 -3.96 19.20 9.89
C ILE A 206 -4.42 20.52 10.50
N TYR A 207 -4.32 20.65 11.82
CA TYR A 207 -4.74 21.85 12.52
C TYR A 207 -3.92 23.08 12.15
N SER A 208 -2.60 22.95 12.07
CA SER A 208 -1.69 24.03 11.66
C SER A 208 -2.06 24.52 10.25
N GLN A 209 -2.31 23.60 9.32
CA GLN A 209 -2.74 23.94 7.97
C GLN A 209 -4.16 24.52 7.91
N ALA A 210 -5.10 24.03 8.71
CA ALA A 210 -6.44 24.59 8.80
C ALA A 210 -6.40 26.04 9.29
N SER A 211 -5.57 26.31 10.31
CA SER A 211 -5.39 27.64 10.90
C SER A 211 -4.70 28.59 9.92
N LEU A 212 -3.70 28.12 9.18
CA LEU A 212 -3.06 28.90 8.12
C LEU A 212 -4.03 29.22 6.99
N ALA A 213 -4.81 28.24 6.53
CA ALA A 213 -5.84 28.44 5.52
C ALA A 213 -6.88 29.47 5.99
N LEU A 214 -7.29 29.41 7.25
CA LEU A 214 -8.21 30.39 7.83
C LEU A 214 -7.60 31.80 7.86
N ALA A 215 -6.34 31.93 8.29
CA ALA A 215 -5.63 33.21 8.33
C ALA A 215 -5.42 33.82 6.93
N THR A 216 -5.19 32.98 5.92
CA THR A 216 -5.03 33.38 4.51
C THR A 216 -6.36 33.51 3.77
N LYS A 217 -7.48 33.37 4.47
CA LYS A 217 -8.83 33.46 3.90
C LYS A 217 -9.15 32.37 2.87
N ASP A 218 -8.44 31.26 2.89
CA ASP A 218 -8.86 30.04 2.18
C ASP A 218 -9.87 29.26 3.05
N TRP A 219 -11.09 29.79 3.11
CA TRP A 219 -12.17 29.22 3.93
C TRP A 219 -12.58 27.81 3.49
N ALA A 220 -12.39 27.47 2.21
CA ALA A 220 -12.75 26.15 1.69
C ALA A 220 -11.78 25.09 2.22
N THR A 221 -10.47 25.34 2.13
CA THR A 221 -9.45 24.45 2.69
C THR A 221 -9.55 24.38 4.21
N ALA A 222 -9.71 25.53 4.88
CA ALA A 222 -9.87 25.57 6.34
C ALA A 222 -11.09 24.75 6.81
N GLY A 223 -12.26 24.96 6.20
CA GLY A 223 -13.50 24.25 6.53
C GLY A 223 -13.35 22.73 6.38
N ARG A 224 -12.74 22.27 5.28
CA ARG A 224 -12.45 20.84 5.06
C ARG A 224 -11.50 20.23 6.08
N LEU A 225 -10.41 20.93 6.41
CA LEU A 225 -9.45 20.40 7.38
C LEU A 225 -10.05 20.34 8.79
N TYR A 226 -10.79 21.37 9.21
CA TYR A 226 -11.51 21.34 10.48
C TYR A 226 -12.60 20.25 10.51
N SER A 227 -13.29 19.97 9.39
CA SER A 227 -14.27 18.88 9.37
C SER A 227 -13.63 17.51 9.55
N ILE A 228 -12.41 17.28 9.04
CA ILE A 228 -11.65 16.04 9.28
C ILE A 228 -11.37 15.89 10.78
N LEU A 229 -10.90 16.95 11.43
CA LEU A 229 -10.65 16.94 12.89
C LEU A 229 -11.94 16.70 13.67
N LYS A 230 -13.06 17.33 13.28
CA LYS A 230 -14.37 17.13 13.90
C LYS A 230 -14.80 15.66 13.82
N THR A 231 -14.71 15.06 12.62
CA THR A 231 -15.06 13.64 12.41
C THR A 231 -14.19 12.72 13.26
N LEU A 232 -12.88 12.95 13.31
CA LEU A 232 -11.97 12.20 14.17
C LEU A 232 -12.38 12.30 15.64
N GLY A 233 -12.64 13.50 16.14
CA GLY A 233 -13.00 13.71 17.54
C GLY A 233 -14.38 13.16 17.93
N LEU A 234 -15.36 13.14 17.01
CA LEU A 234 -16.66 12.52 17.26
C LEU A 234 -16.55 10.99 17.37
N ASN A 235 -15.74 10.38 16.50
CA ASN A 235 -15.61 8.93 16.41
C ASN A 235 -14.57 8.37 17.41
N HIS A 236 -13.58 9.18 17.78
CA HIS A 236 -12.43 8.77 18.59
C HIS A 236 -12.04 9.84 19.62
N LYS A 237 -12.96 10.12 20.55
CA LYS A 237 -12.88 11.21 21.54
C LYS A 237 -11.53 11.35 22.26
N ASN A 238 -10.86 10.23 22.54
CA ASN A 238 -9.61 10.20 23.30
C ASN A 238 -8.44 10.87 22.57
N TYR A 239 -8.42 10.89 21.23
CA TYR A 239 -7.27 11.43 20.48
C TYR A 239 -7.25 12.96 20.39
N LEU A 240 -8.36 13.63 20.71
CA LEU A 240 -8.41 15.10 20.81
C LEU A 240 -8.45 15.60 22.25
N ALA A 241 -8.40 14.72 23.25
CA ALA A 241 -8.59 15.09 24.66
C ALA A 241 -7.56 16.11 25.17
N HIS A 242 -6.34 16.06 24.65
CA HIS A 242 -5.24 16.97 24.99
C HIS A 242 -4.94 17.99 23.87
N PHE A 243 -5.83 18.10 22.88
CA PHE A 243 -5.61 18.98 21.75
C PHE A 243 -5.96 20.44 22.12
N PRO A 244 -5.22 21.45 21.60
CA PRO A 244 -5.44 22.86 21.94
C PRO A 244 -6.84 23.40 21.65
N LEU A 245 -7.60 22.77 20.75
CA LEU A 245 -8.98 23.14 20.45
C LEU A 245 -9.98 22.07 20.84
N SER A 246 -11.04 22.52 21.50
CA SER A 246 -12.24 21.74 21.76
C SER A 246 -13.05 21.47 20.49
N LEU A 247 -13.90 20.44 20.53
CA LEU A 247 -14.86 20.15 19.46
C LEU A 247 -15.81 21.32 19.18
N GLU A 248 -16.13 22.13 20.19
CA GLU A 248 -16.97 23.31 20.05
C GLU A 248 -16.26 24.41 19.24
N GLU A 249 -14.98 24.65 19.52
CA GLU A 249 -14.19 25.65 18.77
C GLU A 249 -13.93 25.21 17.32
N ILE A 250 -13.74 23.91 17.09
CA ILE A 250 -13.69 23.33 15.74
C ILE A 250 -15.01 23.57 15.01
N ASP A 251 -16.15 23.30 15.65
CA ASP A 251 -17.48 23.54 15.06
C ASP A 251 -17.72 25.02 14.74
N LYS A 252 -17.33 25.92 15.64
CA LYS A 252 -17.37 27.37 15.42
C LYS A 252 -16.51 27.78 14.21
N SER A 253 -15.32 27.20 14.07
CA SER A 253 -14.42 27.47 12.95
C SER A 253 -15.02 27.01 11.61
N ILE A 254 -15.65 25.82 11.58
CA ILE A 254 -16.38 25.31 10.41
C ILE A 254 -17.54 26.24 10.05
N LYS A 255 -18.35 26.67 11.03
CA LYS A 255 -19.47 27.61 10.82
C LYS A 255 -18.99 28.94 10.26
N ASN A 256 -17.88 29.48 10.79
CA ASN A 256 -17.29 30.72 10.25
C ASN A 256 -16.86 30.54 8.79
N CYS A 257 -16.16 29.44 8.45
CA CYS A 257 -15.76 29.15 7.07
C CYS A 257 -16.97 29.09 6.13
N SER A 258 -18.01 28.38 6.54
CA SER A 258 -19.28 28.29 5.80
C SER A 258 -19.91 29.67 5.58
N GLN A 259 -20.03 30.49 6.63
CA GLN A 259 -20.60 31.83 6.53
C GLN A 259 -19.82 32.75 5.57
N GLN A 260 -18.49 32.69 5.59
CA GLN A 260 -17.65 33.51 4.71
C GLN A 260 -17.84 33.10 3.23
N LEU A 261 -17.90 31.80 2.95
CA LEU A 261 -18.18 31.28 1.61
C LEU A 261 -19.60 31.63 1.16
N THR A 262 -20.60 31.54 2.04
CA THR A 262 -21.98 31.95 1.75
C THR A 262 -22.02 33.42 1.32
N ASN A 263 -21.38 34.31 2.10
CA ASN A 263 -21.32 35.74 1.80
C ASN A 263 -20.58 36.02 0.48
N LEU A 264 -19.51 35.28 0.19
CA LEU A 264 -18.78 35.39 -1.08
C LEU A 264 -19.64 34.95 -2.26
N GLY A 265 -20.33 33.81 -2.17
CA GLY A 265 -21.22 33.32 -3.21
C GLY A 265 -22.42 34.26 -3.44
N LEU A 266 -22.98 34.83 -2.36
CA LEU A 266 -24.07 35.82 -2.47
C LEU A 266 -23.63 37.10 -3.20
N ARG A 267 -22.39 37.54 -3.03
CA ARG A 267 -21.86 38.69 -3.80
C ARG A 267 -21.80 38.36 -5.28
N GLN A 268 -21.19 37.23 -5.65
CA GLN A 268 -21.13 36.78 -7.04
C GLN A 268 -22.52 36.61 -7.67
N TYR A 269 -23.46 36.04 -6.90
CA TYR A 269 -24.84 35.88 -7.34
C TYR A 269 -25.51 37.23 -7.64
N ARG A 270 -25.32 38.24 -6.79
CA ARG A 270 -25.87 39.59 -6.99
C ARG A 270 -25.24 40.32 -8.17
N GLU A 271 -23.98 40.02 -8.48
CA GLU A 271 -23.27 40.53 -9.65
C GLU A 271 -23.69 39.82 -10.95
N GLY A 272 -24.54 38.79 -10.89
CA GLY A 272 -24.96 37.99 -12.04
C GLY A 272 -23.98 36.87 -12.41
N ASN A 273 -22.88 36.72 -11.66
CA ASN A 273 -21.86 35.69 -11.83
C ASN A 273 -22.34 34.36 -11.22
N LEU A 274 -23.40 33.79 -11.81
CA LEU A 274 -24.10 32.63 -11.25
C LEU A 274 -23.21 31.37 -11.19
N LYS A 275 -22.32 31.16 -12.17
CA LYS A 275 -21.43 29.99 -12.18
C LYS A 275 -20.43 30.04 -11.03
N GLU A 276 -19.86 31.21 -10.79
CA GLU A 276 -18.91 31.48 -9.72
C GLU A 276 -19.59 31.32 -8.35
N ALA A 277 -20.79 31.86 -8.19
CA ALA A 277 -21.60 31.68 -6.98
C ALA A 277 -21.85 30.20 -6.66
N ILE A 278 -22.30 29.42 -7.66
CA ILE A 278 -22.51 27.98 -7.54
C ILE A 278 -21.22 27.28 -7.11
N SER A 279 -20.11 27.57 -7.80
CA SER A 279 -18.81 26.95 -7.49
C SER A 279 -18.35 27.23 -6.05
N ILE A 280 -18.56 28.46 -5.56
CA ILE A 280 -18.23 28.83 -4.17
C ILE A 280 -19.09 28.06 -3.17
N TRP A 281 -20.40 27.96 -3.42
CA TRP A 281 -21.32 27.24 -2.55
C TRP A 281 -21.09 25.73 -2.56
N GLU A 282 -20.73 25.14 -3.70
CA GLU A 282 -20.37 23.73 -3.79
C GLU A 282 -19.15 23.38 -2.90
N LYS A 283 -18.22 24.32 -2.69
CA LYS A 283 -17.10 24.13 -1.74
C LYS A 283 -17.56 23.97 -0.29
N ILE A 284 -18.69 24.56 0.11
CA ILE A 284 -19.26 24.40 1.46
C ILE A 284 -19.72 22.96 1.67
N LEU A 285 -20.32 22.35 0.63
CA LEU A 285 -20.83 20.98 0.69
C LEU A 285 -19.73 19.93 0.84
N LEU A 286 -18.47 20.27 0.54
CA LEU A 286 -17.32 19.39 0.79
C LEU A 286 -17.05 19.14 2.29
N PHE A 287 -17.55 20.01 3.17
CA PHE A 287 -17.36 19.88 4.62
C PHE A 287 -18.65 20.04 5.43
N GLN A 288 -19.76 20.41 4.79
CA GLN A 288 -21.11 20.39 5.32
C GLN A 288 -22.08 19.79 4.28
N PRO A 289 -22.00 18.48 4.02
CA PRO A 289 -22.81 17.83 2.98
C PRO A 289 -24.32 17.94 3.22
N GLU A 290 -24.75 18.09 4.49
CA GLU A 290 -26.16 18.21 4.88
C GLU A 290 -26.68 19.65 4.95
N ASN A 291 -25.94 20.63 4.41
CA ASN A 291 -26.38 22.03 4.43
C ASN A 291 -27.50 22.30 3.40
N GLU A 292 -28.74 22.13 3.83
CA GLU A 292 -29.94 22.31 2.99
C GLU A 292 -30.12 23.73 2.44
N GLU A 293 -29.69 24.75 3.17
CA GLU A 293 -29.75 26.14 2.70
C GLU A 293 -28.86 26.34 1.47
N ILE A 294 -27.62 25.84 1.55
CA ILE A 294 -26.66 25.91 0.44
C ILE A 294 -27.11 25.06 -0.74
N LYS A 295 -27.66 23.86 -0.51
CA LYS A 295 -28.27 23.04 -1.58
C LYS A 295 -29.35 23.82 -2.33
N LYS A 296 -30.25 24.51 -1.61
CA LYS A 296 -31.32 25.34 -2.20
C LYS A 296 -30.77 26.54 -2.97
N ALA A 297 -29.75 27.22 -2.42
CA ALA A 297 -29.10 28.34 -3.10
C ALA A 297 -28.48 27.92 -4.45
N ILE A 298 -27.77 26.79 -4.46
CA ILE A 298 -27.19 26.20 -5.68
C ILE A 298 -28.30 25.85 -6.69
N GLN A 299 -29.37 25.19 -6.25
CA GLN A 299 -30.50 24.83 -7.13
C GLN A 299 -31.15 26.08 -7.77
N THR A 300 -31.35 27.13 -6.98
CA THR A 300 -31.94 28.40 -7.45
C THR A 300 -31.05 29.06 -8.49
N ALA A 301 -29.74 29.18 -8.23
CA ALA A 301 -28.80 29.74 -9.19
C ALA A 301 -28.67 28.90 -10.46
N LYS A 302 -28.69 27.56 -10.35
CA LYS A 302 -28.72 26.65 -11.52
C LYS A 302 -29.95 26.90 -12.38
N ALA A 303 -31.13 27.00 -11.78
CA ALA A 303 -32.38 27.26 -12.51
C ALA A 303 -32.37 28.62 -13.22
N GLN A 304 -31.80 29.67 -12.61
CA GLN A 304 -31.66 30.98 -13.25
C GLN A 304 -30.66 30.95 -14.40
N LEU A 305 -29.51 30.30 -14.21
CA LEU A 305 -28.49 30.17 -15.25
C LEU A 305 -29.04 29.50 -16.51
N GLU A 306 -29.88 28.47 -16.36
CA GLU A 306 -30.53 27.80 -17.49
C GLU A 306 -31.57 28.69 -18.20
N LYS A 307 -32.23 29.60 -17.49
CA LYS A 307 -33.14 30.58 -18.12
C LYS A 307 -32.40 31.62 -18.94
N ILE A 308 -31.20 32.03 -18.52
CA ILE A 308 -30.38 33.03 -19.23
C ILE A 308 -29.75 32.45 -20.51
N LYS A 309 -29.55 31.13 -20.58
CA LYS A 309 -29.00 30.45 -21.76
C LYS A 309 -30.04 30.20 -22.87
N LYS A 310 -31.33 30.30 -22.56
CA LYS A 310 -32.43 30.13 -23.52
C LYS A 310 -32.77 31.46 -24.17
#